data_AF-A0A7E4VTD1-F1
#
_entry.id   AF-A0A7E4VTD1-F1
#
_cell.length_a   1.000
_cell.length_b   1.000
_cell.length_c   1.000
_cell.angle_alpha   90.00
_cell.angle_beta   90.00
_cell.angle_gamma   90.00
#
_symmetry.space_group_name_H-M   'P 1'
#
loop_
_entity.id
_entity.type
_entity.pdbx_description
1 polymer ?
#
loop_
_entity_poly.entity_id
_entity_poly.type
_entity_poly.pdbx_seq_one_letter_code
_entity_poly.pdbx_strand_id
1 'polypeptide(L)' 'MRLLTLNDNNLSKLESGVFNGLDSLYELTLENNNLTSIDGLFVTLKELVFLSLSNNSITHITNTTFSKST' A
#
# COMPACT_ATOMS: atom_id res chain seq x y z
N MET A 1 -12.28 -9.36 -0.03
CA MET A 1 -11.45 -9.18 1.18
C MET A 1 -11.59 -7.73 1.64
N ARG A 2 -11.80 -7.46 2.93
CA ARG A 2 -11.98 -6.07 3.43
C ARG A 2 -10.77 -5.54 4.20
N LEU A 3 -9.99 -6.41 4.82
CA LEU A 3 -8.82 -6.04 5.61
C LEU A 3 -7.64 -6.92 5.17
N LEU A 4 -6.47 -6.30 5.00
CA LEU A 4 -5.22 -6.98 4.70
C LEU A 4 -4.12 -6.41 5.59
N THR A 5 -3.54 -7.28 6.42
CA THR A 5 -2.46 -6.93 7.34
C THR A 5 -1.20 -7.69 6.96
N LEU A 6 -0.13 -6.94 6.69
CA LEU A 6 1.19 -7.43 6.29
C LEU A 6 2.27 -6.86 7.23
N ASN A 7 1.87 -6.49 8.44
CA ASN A 7 2.75 -5.93 9.47
C ASN A 7 3.87 -6.91 9.85
N ASP A 8 4.98 -6.36 10.35
CA ASP A 8 6.09 -7.11 10.95
C ASP A 8 6.71 -8.14 9.99
N ASN A 9 6.85 -7.73 8.73
CA ASN A 9 7.54 -8.50 7.71
C ASN A 9 8.82 -7.80 7.28
N ASN A 10 9.62 -8.48 6.45
CA ASN A 10 10.84 -7.93 5.88
C ASN A 10 10.62 -7.39 4.46
N LEU A 11 9.43 -6.87 4.15
CA LEU A 11 9.11 -6.38 2.82
C LEU A 11 9.94 -5.12 2.53
N SER A 12 10.80 -5.18 1.52
CA SER A 12 11.64 -4.06 1.07
C SER A 12 11.14 -3.43 -0.22
N LYS A 13 10.38 -4.20 -1.01
CA LYS A 13 9.78 -3.78 -2.28
C LYS A 13 8.47 -4.51 -2.49
N LEU A 14 7.50 -3.79 -3.07
CA LEU A 14 6.25 -4.35 -3.57
C LEU A 14 6.20 -4.10 -5.07
N GLU A 15 5.77 -5.11 -5.83
CA GLU A 15 5.65 -4.98 -7.27
C GLU A 15 4.40 -4.19 -7.66
N SER A 16 4.49 -3.49 -8.79
CA SER A 16 3.33 -2.78 -9.35
C SER A 16 2.19 -3.77 -9.60
N GLY A 17 1.00 -3.42 -9.14
CA GLY A 17 -0.19 -4.26 -9.30
C GLY A 17 -0.28 -5.46 -8.35
N VAL A 18 0.59 -5.56 -7.31
CA VAL A 18 0.49 -6.64 -6.30
C VAL A 18 -0.87 -6.69 -5.61
N PHE A 19 -1.59 -5.57 -5.56
CA PHE A 19 -2.92 -5.47 -4.98
C PHE A 19 -4.06 -5.48 -6.02
N ASN A 20 -3.77 -5.82 -7.28
CA ASN A 20 -4.80 -5.92 -8.31
C ASN A 20 -5.85 -7.00 -7.97
N GLY A 21 -7.12 -6.67 -8.18
CA GLY A 21 -8.25 -7.54 -7.82
C GLY A 21 -8.68 -7.43 -6.36
N LEU A 22 -8.00 -6.60 -5.54
CA LEU A 22 -8.42 -6.27 -4.18
C LEU A 22 -9.34 -5.03 -4.15
N ASP A 23 -10.24 -4.90 -5.13
CA ASP A 23 -11.05 -3.69 -5.35
C ASP A 23 -11.93 -3.33 -4.13
N SER A 24 -12.32 -4.33 -3.34
CA SER A 24 -13.14 -4.17 -2.13
C SER A 24 -12.33 -4.03 -0.82
N LEU A 25 -11.01 -3.89 -0.91
CA LEU A 25 -10.16 -3.73 0.27
C LEU A 25 -10.42 -2.36 0.91
N TYR A 26 -10.73 -2.39 2.19
CA TYR A 26 -11.08 -1.22 2.99
C TYR A 26 -9.92 -0.76 3.88
N GLU A 27 -9.14 -1.71 4.39
CA GLU A 27 -8.02 -1.48 5.29
C GLU A 27 -6.77 -2.24 4.84
N LEU A 28 -5.65 -1.54 4.73
CA LEU A 28 -4.34 -2.08 4.42
C LEU A 28 -3.32 -1.62 5.46
N THR A 29 -2.67 -2.56 6.15
CA THR A 29 -1.58 -2.26 7.08
C THR A 29 -0.28 -2.95 6.66
N LEU A 30 0.78 -2.16 6.57
CA LEU A 30 2.13 -2.55 6.13
C LEU A 30 3.18 -2.08 7.15
N GLU A 31 2.79 -2.02 8.43
CA GLU A 31 3.62 -1.47 9.50
C GLU A 31 4.86 -2.33 9.74
N ASN A 32 5.93 -1.71 10.27
CA ASN A 32 7.16 -2.42 10.66
C ASN A 32 7.74 -3.26 9.51
N ASN A 33 7.89 -2.65 8.34
CA ASN A 33 8.52 -3.23 7.15
C ASN A 33 9.72 -2.36 6.71
N ASN A 34 10.35 -2.72 5.60
CA ASN A 34 11.53 -2.02 5.08
C ASN A 34 11.24 -1.30 3.74
N LEU A 35 9.99 -0.91 3.49
CA LEU A 35 9.60 -0.30 2.23
C LEU A 35 10.27 1.06 2.06
N THR A 36 10.83 1.31 0.88
CA THR A 36 11.50 2.58 0.54
C THR A 36 10.72 3.44 -0.46
N SER A 37 9.82 2.82 -1.22
CA SER A 37 8.88 3.47 -2.15
C SER A 37 7.57 2.68 -2.18
N ILE A 38 6.48 3.39 -2.45
CA ILE A 38 5.10 2.90 -2.52
C ILE A 38 4.35 3.45 -3.74
N ASP A 39 5.08 3.92 -4.75
CA ASP A 39 4.49 4.57 -5.92
C ASP A 39 3.64 3.60 -6.74
N GLY A 40 2.42 4.02 -7.07
CA GLY A 40 1.50 3.26 -7.92
C GLY A 40 0.88 2.01 -7.29
N LEU A 41 1.16 1.69 -6.03
CA LEU A 41 0.68 0.47 -5.39
C LEU A 41 -0.84 0.48 -5.14
N PHE A 42 -1.42 1.65 -4.86
CA PHE A 42 -2.80 1.76 -4.36
C PHE A 42 -3.81 2.18 -5.42
N VAL A 43 -3.39 2.24 -6.69
CA VAL A 43 -4.18 2.78 -7.81
C VAL A 43 -5.51 2.04 -8.01
N THR A 44 -5.52 0.72 -7.79
CA THR A 44 -6.69 -0.16 -7.96
C THR A 44 -7.55 -0.30 -6.70
N LEU A 45 -7.09 0.21 -5.55
CA LEU A 45 -7.77 0.05 -4.26
C LEU A 45 -8.88 1.11 -4.06
N LYS A 46 -9.95 0.97 -4.84
CA LYS A 46 -11.05 1.96 -4.92
C LYS A 46 -11.70 2.25 -3.57
N GLU A 47 -11.97 1.18 -2.81
CA GLU A 47 -12.67 1.21 -1.52
C GLU A 47 -11.74 1.42 -0.30
N LEU A 48 -10.43 1.66 -0.51
CA LEU A 48 -9.49 1.83 0.61
C LEU A 48 -9.79 3.12 1.37
N VAL A 49 -9.94 2.98 2.68
CA VAL A 49 -10.22 4.06 3.64
C VAL A 49 -9.12 4.17 4.69
N PHE A 50 -8.52 3.05 5.10
CA PHE A 50 -7.42 3.03 6.05
C PHE A 50 -6.14 2.45 5.44
N LEU A 51 -5.05 3.21 5.55
CA LEU A 51 -3.72 2.80 5.14
C LEU A 51 -2.73 3.15 6.25
N SER A 52 -2.01 2.16 6.78
CA SER A 52 -0.91 2.39 7.70
C SER A 52 0.41 1.88 7.13
N LEU A 53 1.40 2.77 7.13
CA LEU A 53 2.77 2.55 6.62
C LEU A 53 3.82 2.85 7.69
N SER A 54 3.40 2.94 8.95
CA SER A 54 4.25 3.27 10.10
C SER A 54 5.49 2.38 10.17
N ASN A 55 6.61 2.95 10.60
CA ASN A 55 7.87 2.21 10.75
C ASN A 55 8.32 1.50 9.45
N ASN A 56 8.29 2.25 8.34
CA ASN A 56 8.98 1.90 7.09
C ASN A 56 10.11 2.90 6.81
N SER A 57 10.87 2.66 5.75
CA SER A 57 11.98 3.52 5.30
C SER A 57 11.60 4.36 4.06
N ILE A 58 10.33 4.76 3.95
CA ILE A 58 9.84 5.50 2.78
C ILE A 58 10.48 6.88 2.76
N THR A 59 11.23 7.19 1.71
CA THR A 59 12.03 8.42 1.61
C THR A 59 11.38 9.49 0.74
N HIS A 60 10.46 9.10 -0.15
CA HIS A 60 9.84 10.00 -1.11
C HIS A 60 8.38 9.61 -1.33
N ILE A 61 7.57 10.63 -1.61
CA ILE A 61 6.20 10.52 -2.10
C ILE A 61 6.08 11.37 -3.36
N THR A 62 5.34 10.86 -4.34
CA THR A 62 5.06 11.51 -5.61
C THR A 62 3.59 11.92 -5.68
N ASN A 63 3.24 12.75 -6.68
CA ASN A 63 1.86 13.14 -6.94
C ASN A 63 0.96 11.95 -7.36
N THR A 64 1.53 10.80 -7.72
CA THR A 64 0.80 9.59 -8.10
C THR A 64 0.78 8.52 -7.01
N THR A 65 1.52 8.69 -5.90
CA THR A 65 1.57 7.69 -4.82
C THR A 65 0.19 7.30 -4.30
N PHE A 66 -0.71 8.28 -4.15
CA PHE A 66 -2.08 8.09 -3.64
C PHE A 66 -3.16 8.42 -4.68
N SER A 67 -2.81 8.50 -5.97
CA SER A 67 -3.82 8.73 -7.01
C SER A 67 -4.71 7.50 -7.16
N LYS A 68 -6.03 7.68 -7.04
CA LYS A 68 -7.00 6.63 -7.38
C LYS A 68 -7.21 6.60 -8.91
N SER A 69 -7.38 5.42 -9.49
CA SER A 69 -7.92 5.33 -10.85
C SER A 69 -9.32 5.93 -10.88
N THR A 70 -9.48 7.04 -11.60
CA THR A 70 -10.77 7.56 -12.05
C THR A 70 -11.51 6.56 -12.92
#